data_AF-H5UT54-F1
#
_entry.id   AF-H5UT54-F1
#
_cell.length_a   1.000
_cell.length_b   1.000
_cell.length_c   1.000
_cell.angle_alpha   90.00
_cell.angle_beta   90.00
_cell.angle_gamma   90.00
#
_symmetry.space_group_name_H-M   'P 1'
#
loop_
_entity.id
_entity.type
_entity.pdbx_description
1 polymer ?
#
loop_
_entity_poly.entity_id
_entity_poly.type
_entity_poly.pdbx_seq_one_letter_code
_entity_poly.pdbx_strand_id
1 'polypeptide(L)'
;MRITPTTASTAPAATSRLEAPPPPRASFSVLNDFRYLTASDKDLLRHATGEVVEPGLIDRRGEASAFTQQLALDRRTGELAPNQEVTSVYLRNAAAAMEEFGAGRPGFTNPYSGPTFDRALAWLDAHGRTRADIRM
;
A
#
# COMPACT_ATOMS: atom_id res chain seq x y z
N MET A 1 -51.10 -20.98 58.78
CA MET A 1 -51.11 -19.95 57.72
C MET A 1 -49.87 -20.13 56.86
N ARG A 2 -50.02 -20.59 55.62
CA ARG A 2 -48.93 -20.76 54.65
C ARG A 2 -49.03 -19.62 53.65
N ILE A 3 -48.03 -18.73 53.63
CA ILE A 3 -47.89 -17.66 52.63
C ILE A 3 -46.63 -17.95 51.82
N THR A 4 -46.83 -18.25 50.54
CA THR A 4 -45.79 -18.30 49.52
C THR A 4 -45.54 -16.89 49.00
N PRO A 5 -44.30 -16.39 48.97
CA PRO A 5 -43.95 -15.26 48.12
C PRO A 5 -43.48 -15.76 46.74
N THR A 6 -44.31 -15.52 45.72
CA THR A 6 -43.94 -15.57 44.30
C THR A 6 -42.99 -14.40 44.00
N THR A 7 -41.75 -14.70 43.61
CA THR A 7 -40.82 -13.71 43.06
C THR A 7 -41.14 -13.48 41.58
N ALA A 8 -41.76 -12.36 41.26
CA ALA A 8 -41.88 -11.86 39.89
C ALA A 8 -40.51 -11.32 39.43
N SER A 9 -39.96 -11.95 38.39
CA SER A 9 -38.72 -11.55 37.72
C SER A 9 -38.99 -10.41 36.75
N THR A 10 -38.74 -9.17 37.16
CA THR A 10 -38.78 -8.01 36.26
C THR A 10 -37.42 -7.87 35.57
N ALA A 11 -37.36 -8.25 34.29
CA ALA A 11 -36.21 -7.98 33.43
C ALA A 11 -36.15 -6.48 33.06
N PRO A 12 -34.98 -5.82 33.08
CA PRO A 12 -34.86 -4.48 32.54
C PRO A 12 -34.87 -4.52 31.01
N ALA A 13 -35.71 -3.68 30.41
CA ALA A 13 -35.77 -3.46 28.97
C ALA A 13 -34.42 -2.94 28.46
N ALA A 14 -33.73 -3.76 27.67
CA ALA A 14 -32.55 -3.34 26.93
C ALA A 14 -33.01 -2.43 25.78
N THR A 15 -32.79 -1.13 25.94
CA THR A 15 -32.92 -0.14 24.88
C THR A 15 -31.89 -0.47 23.80
N SER A 16 -32.33 -1.09 22.71
CA SER A 16 -31.52 -1.28 21.50
C SER A 16 -31.17 0.09 20.91
N ARG A 17 -30.03 0.64 21.32
CA ARG A 17 -29.39 1.75 20.62
C ARG A 17 -28.97 1.19 19.26
N LEU A 18 -29.68 1.60 18.21
CA LEU A 18 -29.26 1.40 16.83
C LEU A 18 -27.86 2.01 16.67
N GLU A 19 -26.85 1.16 16.82
CA GLU A 19 -25.48 1.46 16.50
C GLU A 19 -25.43 1.69 15.00
N ALA A 20 -25.14 2.93 14.59
CA ALA A 20 -24.93 3.24 13.18
C ALA A 20 -23.85 2.28 12.65
N PRO A 21 -24.03 1.71 11.44
CA PRO A 21 -23.02 0.84 10.86
C PRO A 21 -21.68 1.59 10.87
N PRO A 22 -20.58 0.94 11.26
CA PRO A 22 -19.27 1.57 11.19
C PRO A 22 -19.07 2.11 9.78
N PRO A 23 -18.42 3.30 9.62
CA PRO A 23 -18.13 3.82 8.29
C PRO A 23 -17.44 2.72 7.50
N PRO A 24 -17.77 2.54 6.21
CA PRO A 24 -17.14 1.51 5.40
C PRO A 24 -15.64 1.69 5.53
N ARG A 25 -14.97 0.70 6.14
CA ARG A 25 -13.51 0.65 6.15
C ARG A 25 -13.13 0.77 4.68
N ALA A 26 -12.40 1.81 4.32
CA ALA A 26 -11.88 1.93 2.96
C ALA A 26 -11.18 0.61 2.67
N SER A 27 -11.81 -0.23 1.85
CA SER A 27 -11.26 -1.51 1.46
C SER A 27 -10.13 -1.16 0.49
N PHE A 28 -8.92 -1.04 1.04
CA PHE A 28 -7.68 -0.89 0.29
C PHE A 28 -7.46 -2.19 -0.48
N SER A 29 -8.15 -2.32 -1.60
CA SER A 29 -7.88 -3.39 -2.53
C SER A 29 -6.61 -3.00 -3.26
N VAL A 30 -5.50 -3.63 -2.88
CA VAL A 30 -4.19 -3.51 -3.54
C VAL A 30 -4.30 -3.67 -5.07
N LEU A 31 -5.26 -4.49 -5.53
CA LEU A 31 -5.61 -4.64 -6.95
C LEU A 31 -6.09 -3.35 -7.62
N ASN A 32 -6.75 -2.45 -6.87
CA ASN A 32 -7.22 -1.16 -7.37
C ASN A 32 -6.11 -0.12 -7.47
N ASP A 33 -4.97 -0.33 -6.80
CA ASP A 33 -3.85 0.60 -6.82
C ASP A 33 -2.96 0.36 -8.06
N PHE A 34 -2.90 -0.89 -8.55
CA PHE A 34 -2.11 -1.24 -9.74
C PHE A 34 -2.61 -0.63 -11.06
N ARG A 35 -3.85 -0.14 -11.11
CA ARG A 35 -4.36 0.60 -12.28
C ARG A 35 -3.67 1.94 -12.49
N TYR A 36 -3.00 2.48 -11.47
CA TYR A 36 -2.27 3.75 -11.54
C TYR A 36 -0.82 3.58 -12.01
N LEU A 37 -0.34 2.33 -12.14
CA LEU A 37 0.99 2.05 -12.66
C LEU A 37 1.03 2.28 -14.17
N THR A 38 2.04 3.04 -14.60
CA THR A 38 2.34 3.28 -16.01
C THR A 38 3.00 2.05 -16.65
N ALA A 39 3.07 2.00 -17.98
CA ALA A 39 3.83 0.96 -18.69
C ALA A 39 5.30 0.93 -18.22
N SER A 40 5.89 2.09 -17.97
CA SER A 40 7.27 2.17 -17.54
C SER A 40 7.50 1.67 -16.12
N ASP A 41 6.55 1.92 -15.20
CA ASP A 41 6.59 1.34 -13.87
C ASP A 41 6.54 -0.18 -13.93
N LYS A 42 5.70 -0.73 -14.82
CA LYS A 42 5.58 -2.17 -14.99
C LYS A 42 6.86 -2.80 -15.51
N ASP A 43 7.57 -2.15 -16.43
CA ASP A 43 8.88 -2.62 -16.90
C ASP A 43 9.93 -2.60 -15.78
N LEU A 44 9.96 -1.51 -14.99
CA LEU A 44 10.82 -1.41 -13.81
C LEU A 44 10.51 -2.55 -12.81
N LEU A 45 9.23 -2.75 -12.49
CA LEU A 45 8.79 -3.78 -11.54
C LEU A 45 9.12 -5.18 -12.05
N ARG A 46 8.88 -5.47 -13.34
CA ARG A 46 9.25 -6.75 -13.94
C ARG A 46 10.75 -7.02 -13.80
N HIS A 47 11.59 -6.00 -13.95
CA HIS A 47 13.03 -6.17 -13.78
C HIS A 47 13.44 -6.30 -12.31
N ALA A 48 12.92 -5.44 -11.44
CA ALA A 48 13.33 -5.35 -10.04
C ALA A 48 12.80 -6.51 -9.19
N THR A 49 11.58 -6.97 -9.43
CA THR A 49 10.90 -7.99 -8.61
C THR A 49 10.66 -9.29 -9.36
N GLY A 50 10.72 -9.28 -10.70
CA GLY A 50 10.26 -10.40 -11.53
C GLY A 50 8.73 -10.43 -11.73
N GLU A 51 8.00 -9.42 -11.24
CA GLU A 51 6.54 -9.40 -11.28
C GLU A 51 5.99 -8.87 -12.60
N VAL A 52 4.99 -9.55 -13.14
CA VAL A 52 4.20 -9.06 -14.27
C VAL A 52 2.89 -8.49 -13.73
N VAL A 53 2.70 -7.18 -13.90
CA VAL A 53 1.54 -6.45 -13.38
C VAL A 53 0.67 -5.97 -14.55
N GLU A 54 -0.41 -6.70 -14.84
CA GLU A 54 -1.37 -6.36 -15.90
C GLU A 54 -2.52 -5.48 -15.37
N PRO A 55 -3.17 -4.66 -16.22
CA PRO A 55 -4.36 -3.91 -15.82
C PRO A 55 -5.48 -4.88 -15.39
N GLY A 56 -5.86 -4.84 -14.12
CA GLY A 56 -6.96 -5.66 -13.59
C GLY A 56 -6.63 -7.14 -13.35
N LEU A 57 -5.40 -7.58 -13.64
CA LEU A 57 -4.88 -8.89 -13.26
C LEU A 57 -3.45 -8.72 -12.75
N ILE A 58 -3.21 -9.00 -11.48
CA ILE A 58 -1.85 -9.43 -11.13
C ILE A 58 -1.82 -10.87 -11.65
N ASP A 59 -1.15 -11.12 -12.76
CA ASP A 59 -0.93 -12.49 -13.23
C ASP A 59 0.15 -13.12 -12.33
N ARG A 60 -0.21 -13.31 -11.06
CA ARG A 60 0.66 -13.81 -10.02
C ARG A 60 -0.11 -14.83 -9.19
N ARG A 61 0.51 -16.00 -9.05
CA ARG A 61 0.24 -16.91 -7.94
C ARG A 61 0.84 -16.29 -6.67
N GLY A 62 0.11 -15.40 -6.00
CA GLY A 62 0.51 -14.83 -4.71
C GLY A 62 0.39 -13.30 -4.60
N GLU A 63 0.62 -12.77 -3.40
CA GLU A 63 0.56 -11.34 -3.10
C GLU A 63 1.69 -10.56 -3.82
N ALA A 64 1.43 -9.33 -4.24
CA ALA A 64 2.44 -8.43 -4.82
C ALA A 64 3.54 -8.13 -3.79
N SER A 65 4.79 -7.87 -4.22
CA SER A 65 5.84 -7.50 -3.25
C SER A 65 5.53 -6.15 -2.60
N ALA A 66 6.06 -5.93 -1.39
CA ALA A 66 5.93 -4.64 -0.71
C ALA A 66 6.42 -3.48 -1.61
N PHE A 67 7.49 -3.68 -2.37
CA PHE A 67 8.01 -2.72 -3.34
C PHE A 67 6.95 -2.33 -4.39
N THR A 68 6.31 -3.32 -5.02
CA THR A 68 5.24 -3.11 -6.01
C THR A 68 4.03 -2.41 -5.41
N GLN A 69 3.60 -2.83 -4.22
CA GLN A 69 2.48 -2.22 -3.52
C GLN A 69 2.75 -0.75 -3.19
N GLN A 70 3.96 -0.44 -2.73
CA GLN A 70 4.33 0.92 -2.38
C GLN A 70 4.41 1.83 -3.60
N LEU A 71 4.97 1.38 -4.72
CA LEU A 71 5.02 2.19 -5.95
C LEU A 71 3.62 2.49 -6.48
N ALA A 72 2.71 1.52 -6.40
CA ALA A 72 1.31 1.72 -6.77
C ALA A 72 0.60 2.70 -5.83
N LEU A 73 0.90 2.64 -4.52
CA LEU A 73 0.41 3.59 -3.54
C LEU A 73 0.89 5.01 -3.86
N ASP A 74 2.19 5.18 -4.12
CA ASP A 74 2.79 6.48 -4.43
C ASP A 74 2.17 7.13 -5.68
N ARG A 75 1.86 6.32 -6.71
CA ARG A 75 1.10 6.78 -7.89
C ARG A 75 -0.32 7.20 -7.55
N ARG A 76 -1.00 6.42 -6.71
CA ARG A 76 -2.39 6.69 -6.31
C ARG A 76 -2.51 7.95 -5.45
N THR A 77 -1.60 8.14 -4.50
CA THR A 77 -1.61 9.28 -3.58
C THR A 77 -1.10 10.57 -4.23
N GLY A 78 -0.42 10.45 -5.37
CA GLY A 78 0.15 11.57 -6.10
C GLY A 78 1.54 11.97 -5.62
N GLU A 79 2.15 11.22 -4.71
CA GLU A 79 3.58 11.33 -4.36
C GLU A 79 4.46 11.14 -5.62
N LEU A 80 3.98 10.33 -6.56
CA LEU A 80 4.50 10.24 -7.91
C LEU A 80 3.40 10.58 -8.91
N ALA A 81 3.51 11.75 -9.55
CA ALA A 81 2.47 12.26 -10.45
C ALA A 81 2.23 11.30 -11.64
N PRO A 82 0.99 11.14 -12.17
CA PRO A 82 0.65 10.09 -13.15
C PRO A 82 1.52 10.02 -14.42
N ASN A 83 2.10 11.14 -14.86
CA ASN A 83 2.93 11.23 -16.06
C ASN A 83 4.43 11.35 -15.77
N GLN A 84 4.81 11.32 -14.50
CA GLN A 84 6.22 11.44 -14.10
C GLN A 84 6.91 10.09 -14.22
N GLU A 85 8.09 10.05 -14.85
CA GLU A 85 8.91 8.84 -14.86
C GLU A 85 9.53 8.58 -13.49
N VAL A 86 9.60 7.31 -13.08
CA VAL A 86 10.39 6.92 -11.91
C VAL A 86 11.86 7.16 -12.21
N THR A 87 12.57 7.80 -11.27
CA THR A 87 14.00 8.07 -11.37
C THR A 87 14.74 7.50 -10.17
N SER A 88 16.05 7.28 -10.29
CA SER A 88 16.83 6.78 -9.15
C SER A 88 16.92 7.80 -8.01
N VAL A 89 16.86 9.11 -8.31
CA VAL A 89 16.74 10.17 -7.30
C VAL A 89 15.42 10.05 -6.52
N TYR A 90 14.31 9.88 -7.23
CA TYR A 90 13.01 9.69 -6.57
C TYR A 90 13.02 8.47 -5.64
N LEU A 91 13.47 7.30 -6.13
CA LEU A 91 13.48 6.09 -5.31
C LEU A 91 14.38 6.23 -4.07
N ARG A 92 15.55 6.85 -4.19
CA ARG A 92 16.45 7.10 -3.04
C ARG A 92 15.80 8.03 -2.02
N ASN A 93 15.13 9.08 -2.47
CA ASN A 93 14.43 10.02 -1.59
C ASN A 93 13.25 9.34 -0.89
N ALA A 94 12.45 8.56 -1.62
CA ALA A 94 11.34 7.80 -1.07
C ALA A 94 11.82 6.75 -0.05
N ALA A 95 12.91 6.05 -0.35
CA ALA A 95 13.53 5.12 0.58
C ALA A 95 13.95 5.81 1.88
N ALA A 96 14.65 6.96 1.78
CA ALA A 96 15.06 7.72 2.95
C ALA A 96 13.88 8.21 3.80
N ALA A 97 12.81 8.71 3.15
CA ALA A 97 11.60 9.13 3.85
C ALA A 97 10.90 7.97 4.56
N MET A 98 10.91 6.76 3.99
CA MET A 98 10.35 5.57 4.63
C MET A 98 11.20 5.04 5.78
N GLU A 99 12.52 5.12 5.69
CA GLU A 99 13.39 4.84 6.84
C GLU A 99 13.09 5.79 8.00
N GLU A 100 12.93 7.09 7.72
CA GLU A 100 12.57 8.09 8.73
C GLU A 100 11.18 7.83 9.33
N PHE A 101 10.19 7.53 8.49
CA PHE A 101 8.84 7.17 8.94
C PHE A 101 8.83 5.91 9.82
N GLY A 102 9.67 4.93 9.45
CA GLY A 102 9.85 3.66 10.14
C GLY A 102 10.68 3.77 11.42
N ALA A 103 11.43 4.85 11.60
CA ALA A 103 12.30 5.04 12.75
C ALA A 103 11.52 4.94 14.06
N GLY A 104 11.88 3.95 14.89
CA GLY A 104 11.20 3.70 16.17
C GLY A 104 9.90 2.90 16.07
N ARG A 105 9.55 2.33 14.90
CA ARG A 105 8.41 1.42 14.73
C ARG A 105 8.89 -0.04 14.68
N PRO A 106 8.72 -0.82 15.76
CA PRO A 106 9.13 -2.22 15.77
C PRO A 106 8.42 -3.01 14.67
N GLY A 107 9.19 -3.77 13.87
CA GLY A 107 8.66 -4.61 12.80
C GLY A 107 8.32 -3.89 11.51
N PHE A 108 8.52 -2.57 11.41
CA PHE A 108 8.44 -1.88 10.13
C PHE A 108 9.61 -2.31 9.24
N THR A 109 9.31 -2.61 7.98
CA THR A 109 10.31 -2.90 6.94
C THR A 109 10.08 -1.94 5.80
N ASN A 110 11.12 -1.21 5.41
CA ASN A 110 11.04 -0.28 4.30
C ASN A 110 10.82 -1.03 2.97
N PRO A 111 9.72 -0.78 2.25
CA PRO A 111 9.46 -1.39 0.94
C PRO A 111 10.53 -1.08 -0.12
N TYR A 112 11.19 0.08 -0.01
CA TYR A 112 12.27 0.53 -0.89
C TYR A 112 13.64 0.26 -0.29
N SER A 113 13.89 -1.00 0.07
CA SER A 113 15.18 -1.45 0.61
C SER A 113 15.62 -2.81 0.06
N GLY A 114 16.86 -3.17 0.35
CA GLY A 114 17.43 -4.49 0.04
C GLY A 114 17.61 -4.79 -1.46
N PRO A 115 17.73 -6.07 -1.83
CA PRO A 115 18.15 -6.47 -3.18
C PRO A 115 17.18 -6.05 -4.30
N THR A 116 15.89 -5.90 -4.01
CA THR A 116 14.91 -5.41 -4.98
C THR A 116 15.14 -3.94 -5.30
N PHE A 117 15.42 -3.13 -4.27
CA PHE A 117 15.77 -1.73 -4.44
C PHE A 117 17.07 -1.56 -5.23
N ASP A 118 18.09 -2.35 -4.93
CA ASP A 118 19.37 -2.30 -5.66
C ASP A 118 19.19 -2.63 -7.15
N ARG A 119 18.38 -3.65 -7.47
CA ARG A 119 18.03 -3.98 -8.86
C ARG A 119 17.24 -2.88 -9.55
N ALA A 120 16.30 -2.25 -8.84
CA ALA A 120 15.54 -1.12 -9.37
C ALA A 120 16.46 0.07 -9.71
N LEU A 121 17.38 0.43 -8.81
CA LEU A 121 18.35 1.49 -9.05
C LEU A 121 19.27 1.17 -10.23
N ALA A 122 19.82 -0.04 -10.28
CA ALA A 122 20.68 -0.47 -11.38
C ALA A 122 19.97 -0.40 -12.74
N TRP A 123 18.69 -0.81 -12.79
CA TRP A 123 17.88 -0.70 -14.00
C TRP A 123 17.65 0.76 -14.41
N LEU A 124 17.28 1.63 -13.47
CA LEU A 124 17.05 3.04 -13.74
C LEU A 124 18.31 3.72 -14.25
N ASP A 125 19.46 3.40 -13.65
CA ASP A 125 20.74 3.97 -14.04
C ASP A 125 21.14 3.50 -15.45
N ALA A 126 20.92 2.22 -15.78
CA ALA A 126 21.17 1.66 -17.11
C ALA A 126 20.28 2.26 -18.21
N HIS A 127 19.07 2.72 -17.86
CA HIS A 127 18.11 3.33 -18.79
C HIS A 127 18.21 4.86 -18.82
N GLY A 128 19.28 5.43 -18.26
CA GLY A 128 19.52 6.88 -18.26
C GLY A 128 18.60 7.69 -17.34
N ARG A 129 17.90 7.04 -16.42
CA ARG A 129 16.93 7.66 -15.48
C ARG A 129 17.56 8.03 -14.14
N THR A 130 18.84 8.44 -14.22
CA THR A 130 19.64 8.91 -13.08
C THR A 130 19.24 10.30 -12.60
N ARG A 131 18.68 11.13 -13.48
CA ARG A 131 18.29 12.51 -13.18
C ARG A 131 16.81 12.69 -13.43
N ALA A 132 16.16 13.44 -12.54
CA ALA A 132 14.91 14.12 -12.89
C ALA A 132 15.29 15.12 -13.98
N ASP A 133 15.00 14.80 -15.24
CA ASP A 133 15.18 15.74 -16.34
C ASP A 133 14.27 16.94 -16.07
N ILE A 134 14.83 17.98 -15.44
CA ILE A 134 14.32 19.33 -15.54
C ILE A 134 14.50 19.69 -17.02
N ARG A 135 13.47 19.48 -17.83
CA ARG A 135 13.35 20.18 -19.11
C ARG A 135 13.30 21.68 -18.78
N MET A 136 14.40 22.38 -19.03
CA MET A 136 14.40 23.83 -19.20
C MET A 136 13.74 24.20 -20.53
#